data_AF-A0A7U6KLE2-F1
#
_entry.id   AF-A0A7U6KLE2-F1
#
_cell.length_a   1.000
_cell.length_b   1.000
_cell.length_c   1.000
_cell.angle_alpha   90.00
_cell.angle_beta   90.00
_cell.angle_gamma   90.00
#
_symmetry.space_group_name_H-M   'P 1'
#
loop_
_entity.id
_entity.type
_entity.pdbx_description
1 polymer ?
#
loop_
_entity_poly.entity_id
_entity_poly.type
_entity_poly.pdbx_seq_one_letter_code
_entity_poly.pdbx_strand_id
1 'polypeptide(L)'
;MPDGIVMVDKEGTERRRVRVRWWLDALNQRTLREVARAPSSALAQIPPDALAENIDFAIQTHKPVFVGHYWLTGTPEPLSPQVACTDYSAAVDSGYLTCYQLDTEQPLPLTASRFVQHYHDKRIEINQ
;
A
#
# COMPACT_ATOMS: atom_id res chain seq x y z
N MET A 1 7.08 -0.34 -17.06
CA MET A 1 6.65 1.02 -17.44
C MET A 1 6.32 0.98 -18.91
N PRO A 2 5.32 1.75 -19.41
CA PRO A 2 5.11 1.93 -20.84
C PRO A 2 6.40 2.38 -21.53
N ASP A 3 6.52 2.06 -22.83
CA ASP A 3 7.72 2.34 -23.58
C ASP A 3 8.06 3.84 -23.57
N GLY A 4 9.36 4.14 -23.42
CA GLY A 4 9.87 5.51 -23.33
C GLY A 4 9.76 6.15 -21.94
N ILE A 5 9.03 5.57 -20.98
CA ILE A 5 8.92 6.12 -19.62
C ILE A 5 9.97 5.50 -18.69
N VAL A 6 10.82 6.36 -18.11
CA VAL A 6 11.84 6.02 -17.11
C VAL A 6 11.66 6.93 -15.91
N MET A 7 11.80 6.37 -14.70
CA MET A 7 11.93 7.15 -13.47
C MET A 7 13.34 7.02 -12.94
N VAL A 8 13.91 8.10 -12.41
CA VAL A 8 15.17 8.07 -11.68
C VAL A 8 14.87 8.12 -10.18
N ASP A 9 15.39 7.17 -9.41
CA ASP A 9 15.26 7.16 -7.95
C ASP A 9 16.23 8.14 -7.28
N LYS A 10 16.19 8.22 -5.94
CA LYS A 10 16.99 9.18 -5.18
C LYS A 10 18.48 8.89 -5.27
N GLU A 11 18.83 7.64 -5.57
CA GLU A 11 20.17 7.13 -5.74
C GLU A 11 20.71 7.30 -7.17
N GLY A 12 19.92 7.91 -8.07
CA GLY A 12 20.30 8.14 -9.47
C GLY A 12 20.13 6.92 -10.37
N THR A 13 19.44 5.86 -9.90
CA THR A 13 19.24 4.64 -10.68
C THR A 13 18.01 4.78 -11.57
N GLU A 14 18.17 4.47 -12.85
CA GLU A 14 17.06 4.40 -13.80
C GLU A 14 16.17 3.17 -13.53
N ARG A 15 14.86 3.42 -13.43
CA ARG A 15 13.82 2.42 -13.18
C ARG A 15 12.85 2.38 -14.35
N ARG A 16 12.86 1.23 -15.03
CA ARG A 16 11.89 0.85 -16.07
C ARG A 16 10.79 -0.08 -15.57
N ARG A 17 10.84 -0.45 -14.30
CA ARG A 17 9.85 -1.27 -13.60
C ARG A 17 9.46 -0.57 -12.31
N VAL A 18 8.18 -0.63 -11.98
CA VAL A 18 7.64 -0.11 -10.74
C VAL A 18 6.62 -1.09 -10.19
N ARG A 19 6.55 -1.19 -8.86
CA ARG A 19 5.45 -1.92 -8.23
C ARG A 19 4.16 -1.14 -8.43
N VAL A 20 3.05 -1.85 -8.53
CA VAL A 20 1.73 -1.25 -8.70
C VAL A 20 0.86 -1.51 -7.48
N ARG A 21 -0.10 -0.63 -7.23
CA ARG A 21 -1.23 -0.81 -6.30
C ARG A 21 -2.21 -1.80 -6.93
N TRP A 22 -1.80 -3.06 -7.05
CA TRP A 22 -2.51 -4.13 -7.77
C TRP A 22 -3.93 -4.43 -7.24
N TRP A 23 -4.27 -3.91 -6.06
CA TRP A 23 -5.57 -4.02 -5.42
C TRP A 23 -6.58 -2.95 -5.86
N LEU A 24 -6.18 -2.00 -6.72
CA LEU A 24 -7.11 -1.03 -7.31
C LEU A 24 -7.90 -1.67 -8.46
N ASP A 25 -9.18 -1.32 -8.57
CA ASP A 25 -10.00 -1.75 -9.70
C ASP A 25 -9.61 -1.02 -10.98
N ALA A 26 -9.91 -1.63 -12.14
CA ALA A 26 -9.72 -1.05 -13.46
C ALA A 26 -8.30 -0.49 -13.68
N LEU A 27 -7.25 -1.24 -13.28
CA LEU A 27 -5.85 -0.81 -13.37
C LEU A 27 -5.50 -0.20 -14.74
N ASN A 28 -5.94 -0.84 -15.82
CA ASN A 28 -5.65 -0.39 -17.19
C ASN A 28 -6.47 0.83 -17.66
N GLN A 29 -7.33 1.39 -16.82
CA GLN A 29 -8.10 2.63 -17.08
C GLN A 29 -7.64 3.81 -16.21
N ARG A 30 -6.65 3.59 -15.34
CA ARG A 30 -6.09 4.59 -14.44
C ARG A 30 -4.79 5.14 -14.99
N THR A 31 -4.41 6.31 -14.50
CA THR A 31 -3.08 6.87 -14.78
C THR A 31 -2.00 6.06 -14.08
N LEU A 32 -0.81 6.04 -14.68
CA LEU A 32 0.35 5.37 -14.11
C LEU A 32 0.77 5.99 -12.77
N ARG A 33 0.52 7.30 -12.56
CA ARG A 33 0.74 7.97 -11.26
C ARG A 33 -0.18 7.44 -10.15
N GLU A 34 -1.43 7.11 -10.47
CA GLU A 34 -2.38 6.52 -9.52
C GLU A 34 -2.06 5.06 -9.21
N VAL A 35 -1.54 4.32 -10.18
CA VAL A 35 -1.29 2.89 -10.04
C VAL A 35 0.10 2.60 -9.48
N ALA A 36 1.11 3.41 -9.79
CA ALA A 36 2.48 3.18 -9.36
C ALA A 36 2.68 3.40 -7.85
N ARG A 37 3.43 2.49 -7.22
CA ARG A 37 3.98 2.61 -5.87
C ARG A 37 5.42 3.07 -5.96
N ALA A 38 5.63 4.38 -5.93
CA ALA A 38 6.94 5.01 -5.87
C ALA A 38 6.89 6.30 -5.04
N PRO A 39 8.03 6.84 -4.57
CA PRO A 39 8.09 8.15 -3.93
C PRO A 39 7.51 9.25 -4.82
N SER A 40 6.95 10.30 -4.21
CA SER A 40 6.35 11.43 -4.95
C SER A 40 7.31 12.06 -5.96
N SER A 41 8.60 12.14 -5.64
CA SER A 41 9.64 12.65 -6.54
C SER A 41 9.83 11.80 -7.81
N ALA A 42 9.65 10.49 -7.72
CA ALA A 42 9.71 9.59 -8.88
C ALA A 42 8.40 9.68 -9.70
N LEU A 43 7.25 9.72 -9.01
CA LEU A 43 5.94 9.86 -9.67
C LEU A 43 5.80 11.17 -10.44
N ALA A 44 6.42 12.25 -9.96
CA ALA A 44 6.42 13.55 -10.63
C ALA A 44 7.09 13.53 -12.02
N GLN A 45 7.98 12.56 -12.27
CA GLN A 45 8.67 12.39 -13.56
C GLN A 45 7.79 11.68 -14.61
N ILE A 46 6.74 10.98 -14.20
CA ILE A 46 5.79 10.31 -15.11
C ILE A 46 4.84 11.35 -15.69
N PRO A 47 4.51 11.39 -16.99
CA PRO A 47 3.45 12.26 -17.51
C PRO A 47 2.11 12.05 -16.77
N PRO A 48 1.36 13.12 -16.44
CA PRO A 48 0.14 13.00 -15.64
C PRO A 48 -0.98 12.18 -16.30
N ASP A 49 -1.01 12.17 -17.62
CA ASP A 49 -1.98 11.50 -18.49
C ASP A 49 -1.52 10.13 -18.99
N ALA A 50 -0.28 9.72 -18.69
CA ALA A 50 0.21 8.40 -19.04
C ALA A 50 -0.65 7.33 -18.37
N LEU A 51 -1.29 6.48 -19.16
CA LEU A 51 -2.10 5.38 -18.64
C LEU A 51 -1.21 4.26 -18.10
N ALA A 52 -1.71 3.58 -17.08
CA ALA A 52 -1.18 2.28 -16.72
C ALA A 52 -1.69 1.30 -17.78
N GLU A 53 -0.79 0.68 -18.53
CA GLU A 53 -1.12 -0.25 -19.61
C GLU A 53 -0.43 -1.59 -19.39
N ASN A 54 -0.98 -2.64 -20.00
CA ASN A 54 -0.42 -3.99 -20.01
C ASN A 54 -0.21 -4.58 -18.61
N ILE A 55 -1.08 -4.24 -17.65
CA ILE A 55 -1.11 -4.90 -16.34
C ILE A 55 -2.11 -6.04 -16.40
N ASP A 56 -1.60 -7.24 -16.66
CA ASP A 56 -2.38 -8.48 -16.63
C ASP A 56 -2.29 -9.13 -15.23
N PHE A 57 -3.06 -8.57 -14.30
CA PHE A 57 -3.18 -9.09 -12.94
C PHE A 57 -4.59 -8.85 -12.42
N ALA A 58 -5.16 -9.88 -11.80
CA ALA A 58 -6.40 -9.80 -11.05
C ALA A 58 -6.31 -10.69 -9.81
N ILE A 59 -6.99 -10.30 -8.73
CA ILE A 59 -7.13 -11.16 -7.56
C ILE A 59 -8.07 -12.31 -7.92
N GLN A 60 -7.54 -13.54 -7.92
CA GLN A 60 -8.28 -14.74 -8.35
C GLN A 60 -9.02 -15.46 -7.20
N THR A 61 -9.13 -14.81 -6.04
CA THR A 61 -9.79 -15.36 -4.86
C THR A 61 -10.94 -14.46 -4.42
N HIS A 62 -11.94 -15.05 -3.78
CA HIS A 62 -13.01 -14.32 -3.11
C HIS A 62 -12.75 -14.15 -1.59
N LYS A 63 -11.58 -14.57 -1.11
CA LYS A 63 -11.18 -14.44 0.30
C LYS A 63 -10.49 -13.11 0.56
N PRO A 64 -10.54 -12.58 1.80
CA PRO A 64 -9.66 -11.49 2.22
C PRO A 64 -8.18 -11.79 1.95
N VAL A 65 -7.42 -10.76 1.57
CA VAL A 65 -5.98 -10.85 1.33
C VAL A 65 -5.26 -9.90 2.29
N PHE A 66 -4.41 -10.47 3.13
CA PHE A 66 -3.57 -9.73 4.07
C PHE A 66 -2.14 -9.71 3.59
N VAL A 67 -1.54 -8.53 3.56
CA VAL A 67 -0.16 -8.33 3.09
C VAL A 67 0.67 -7.51 4.06
N GLY A 68 1.99 -7.63 3.93
CA GLY A 68 2.98 -6.77 4.58
C GLY A 68 4.03 -6.30 3.58
N HIS A 69 5.22 -5.92 4.07
CA HIS A 69 6.37 -5.47 3.26
C HIS A 69 6.14 -4.14 2.51
N TYR A 70 5.07 -3.41 2.84
CA TYR A 70 4.73 -2.14 2.21
C TYR A 70 5.12 -0.92 3.05
N TRP A 71 5.62 -1.13 4.28
CA TRP A 71 6.12 -0.09 5.18
C TRP A 71 5.18 1.12 5.23
N LEU A 72 3.90 0.88 5.49
CA LEU A 72 2.92 1.95 5.60
C LEU A 72 3.15 2.74 6.90
N THR A 73 2.55 3.92 6.98
CA THR A 73 2.61 4.80 8.16
C THR A 73 1.23 5.39 8.41
N GLY A 74 1.01 5.92 9.63
CA GLY A 74 -0.24 6.58 10.00
C GLY A 74 -1.40 5.63 10.30
N THR A 75 -2.62 6.17 10.20
CA THR A 75 -3.87 5.45 10.48
C THR A 75 -4.14 4.39 9.42
N PRO A 76 -4.48 3.15 9.81
CA PRO A 76 -4.65 2.06 8.87
C PRO A 76 -6.05 2.06 8.25
N GLU A 77 -6.08 1.75 6.96
CA GLU A 77 -7.30 1.57 6.19
C GLU A 77 -7.11 0.36 5.25
N PRO A 78 -8.20 -0.34 4.88
CA PRO A 78 -8.13 -1.33 3.82
C PRO A 78 -7.60 -0.71 2.53
N LEU A 79 -6.71 -1.41 1.84
CA LEU A 79 -6.19 -1.01 0.54
C LEU A 79 -7.25 -1.12 -0.56
N SER A 80 -8.19 -2.06 -0.39
CA SER A 80 -9.43 -2.22 -1.16
C SER A 80 -10.44 -2.96 -0.27
N PRO A 81 -11.70 -3.18 -0.73
CA PRO A 81 -12.66 -3.98 0.03
C PRO A 81 -12.19 -5.39 0.38
N GLN A 82 -11.19 -5.95 -0.33
CA GLN A 82 -10.66 -7.31 -0.12
C GLN A 82 -9.23 -7.34 0.42
N VAL A 83 -8.48 -6.25 0.32
CA VAL A 83 -7.04 -6.23 0.62
C VAL A 83 -6.75 -5.33 1.81
N ALA A 84 -6.05 -5.84 2.82
CA ALA A 84 -5.54 -5.07 3.94
C ALA A 84 -4.03 -5.27 4.08
N CYS A 85 -3.32 -4.19 4.39
CA CYS A 85 -1.92 -4.26 4.81
C CYS A 85 -1.85 -4.21 6.33
N THR A 86 -0.99 -5.01 6.96
CA THR A 86 -0.74 -4.92 8.41
C THR A 86 0.68 -4.46 8.74
N ASP A 87 1.50 -4.17 7.71
CA ASP A 87 2.83 -3.62 7.86
C ASP A 87 2.79 -2.09 7.93
N TYR A 88 2.76 -1.56 9.15
CA TYR A 88 2.85 -0.13 9.45
C TYR A 88 4.20 0.25 10.06
N SER A 89 5.27 -0.34 9.51
CA SER A 89 6.65 0.05 9.80
C SER A 89 7.06 -0.10 11.27
N ALA A 90 6.53 -1.10 11.99
CA ALA A 90 6.81 -1.32 13.42
C ALA A 90 8.30 -1.45 13.79
N ALA A 91 9.17 -1.66 12.81
CA ALA A 91 10.63 -1.73 12.96
C ALA A 91 11.34 -0.37 13.00
N VAL A 92 10.64 0.75 12.78
CA VAL A 92 11.19 2.11 12.99
C VAL A 92 10.46 2.80 14.13
N ASP A 93 11.11 3.76 14.77
CA ASP A 93 10.62 4.40 15.98
C ASP A 93 9.21 4.99 15.82
N SER A 94 8.91 5.62 14.68
CA SER A 94 7.60 6.22 14.40
C SER A 94 6.52 5.23 13.93
N GLY A 95 6.84 3.93 13.86
CA GLY A 95 5.97 2.90 13.32
C GLY A 95 5.05 2.25 14.35
N TYR A 96 4.02 1.58 13.85
CA TYR A 96 3.00 0.91 14.66
C TYR A 96 3.00 -0.59 14.37
N LEU A 97 2.98 -1.40 15.44
CA LEU A 97 2.58 -2.80 15.33
C LEU A 97 1.07 -2.83 15.07
N THR A 98 0.68 -3.27 13.87
CA THR A 98 -0.72 -3.20 13.41
C THR A 98 -1.29 -4.60 13.22
N CYS A 99 -2.47 -4.81 13.79
CA CYS A 99 -3.25 -6.03 13.67
C CYS A 99 -4.58 -5.74 12.95
N TYR A 100 -5.14 -6.77 12.31
CA TYR A 100 -6.50 -6.73 11.77
C TYR A 100 -7.35 -7.84 12.39
N GLN A 101 -8.47 -7.47 12.99
CA GLN A 101 -9.42 -8.41 13.60
C GLN A 101 -10.43 -8.89 12.55
N LEU A 102 -10.12 -10.00 11.87
CA LEU A 102 -11.00 -10.58 10.85
C LEU A 102 -12.33 -11.06 11.46
N ASP A 103 -13.44 -10.64 10.86
CA ASP A 103 -14.75 -11.26 11.05
C ASP A 103 -14.82 -12.53 10.22
N THR A 104 -15.01 -13.69 10.84
CA THR A 104 -15.12 -14.95 10.08
C THR A 104 -16.53 -15.23 9.57
N GLU A 105 -17.55 -14.56 10.12
CA GLU A 105 -18.94 -14.67 9.67
C GLU A 105 -19.23 -13.72 8.50
N GLN A 106 -18.65 -12.51 8.54
CA GLN A 106 -18.74 -11.51 7.48
C GLN A 106 -17.35 -10.97 7.09
N PRO A 107 -16.52 -11.78 6.39
CA PRO A 107 -15.11 -11.45 6.13
C PRO A 107 -14.88 -10.31 5.14
N LEU A 108 -15.91 -9.90 4.39
CA LEU A 108 -15.84 -8.83 3.39
C LEU A 108 -17.13 -7.98 3.44
N PRO A 109 -17.05 -6.67 3.13
CA PRO A 109 -15.82 -5.92 2.85
C PRO A 109 -14.98 -5.73 4.12
N LEU A 110 -13.67 -5.59 3.94
CA LEU A 110 -12.77 -5.19 5.03
C LEU A 110 -13.07 -3.73 5.44
N THR A 111 -12.96 -3.43 6.73
CA THR A 111 -13.32 -2.12 7.29
C THR A 111 -12.22 -1.55 8.18
N ALA A 112 -12.07 -0.22 8.19
CA ALA A 112 -11.07 0.47 9.00
C ALA A 112 -11.25 0.23 10.51
N SER A 113 -12.49 0.07 10.97
CA SER A 113 -12.83 -0.15 12.38
C SER A 113 -12.27 -1.44 13.00
N ARG A 114 -11.76 -2.37 12.18
CA ARG A 114 -11.21 -3.66 12.61
C ARG A 114 -9.69 -3.67 12.71
N PHE A 115 -9.04 -2.54 12.42
CA PHE A 115 -7.61 -2.39 12.70
C PHE A 115 -7.36 -2.00 14.16
N VAL A 116 -6.29 -2.55 14.70
CA VAL A 116 -5.76 -2.18 16.02
C VAL A 116 -4.29 -1.85 15.84
N GLN A 117 -3.87 -0.68 16.31
CA GLN A 117 -2.47 -0.26 16.32
C GLN A 117 -1.94 -0.19 17.75
N HIS A 118 -0.70 -0.65 17.91
CA HIS A 118 0.08 -0.45 19.13
C HIS A 118 1.39 0.25 18.79
N TYR A 119 1.73 1.25 19.60
CA TYR A 119 2.97 2.01 19.51
C TYR A 119 3.85 1.66 20.71
N HIS A 120 5.11 1.30 20.44
CA HIS A 120 6.00 0.75 21.46
C HIS A 120 6.41 1.77 22.53
N ASP A 121 6.35 3.08 22.24
CA ASP A 121 6.93 4.13 23.10
C ASP A 121 5.90 4.87 24.00
N LYS A 122 4.87 4.16 24.47
CA LYS A 122 4.20 4.62 25.70
C LYS A 122 5.06 4.23 26.88
N ARG A 123 5.92 5.14 27.35
CA ARG A 123 6.36 5.11 28.75
C ARG A 123 5.10 4.98 29.60
N ILE A 124 4.98 3.85 30.28
CA ILE A 124 4.02 3.71 31.37
C ILE A 124 4.48 4.75 32.40
N GLU A 125 3.77 5.87 32.53
CA GLU A 125 3.88 6.72 33.71
C GLU A 125 3.39 5.86 34.89
N ILE A 126 4.33 5.20 35.56
CA ILE A 126 4.09 4.63 36.87
C ILE A 126 4.04 5.82 37.80
N ASN A 127 2.82 6.31 38.09
CA ASN A 127 2.60 7.26 39.16
C ASN A 127 3.13 6.62 40.46
N GLN A 128 4.22 7.19 40.99
CA GLN A 128 4.72 6.92 42.34
C GLN A 128 3.84 7.64 43.38
#